data_AF-A0AAV7SBQ4-F1
#
_entry.id   AF-A0AAV7SBQ4-F1
#
_cell.length_a   1.000
_cell.length_b   1.000
_cell.length_c   1.000
_cell.angle_alpha   90.00
_cell.angle_beta   90.00
_cell.angle_gamma   90.00
#
_symmetry.space_group_name_H-M   'P 1'
#
loop_
_entity.id
_entity.type
_entity.pdbx_description
1 polymer ?
#
loop_
_entity_poly.entity_id
_entity_poly.type
_entity_poly.pdbx_seq_one_letter_code
_entity_poly.pdbx_strand_id
1 'polypeptide(L)'
;MTTALRMAAATLEDWGPVEHCVGSGWCPLSAPPRLVVARLMNFKGRDIIVQAARCMEPINYDNSCILLCPDYTLMIQRHWALFLGMKKKLQACFTYSLLFTPKLKVTANHTTYFFMEPADAWNWVEQPYYEPMESSNPLLGQCLTSRQPGSLAGGGAAVMGGDSQRLAR
;
A
#
# COMPACT_ATOMS: atom_id res chain seq x y z
N MET A 1 21.11 13.59 -3.71
CA MET A 1 19.88 13.10 -4.37
C MET A 1 18.70 13.92 -3.84
N THR A 2 18.65 15.22 -4.14
CA THR A 2 17.83 16.18 -3.36
C THR A 2 17.15 17.21 -4.25
N THR A 3 16.93 16.87 -5.53
CA THR A 3 16.38 17.80 -6.53
C THR A 3 15.01 17.33 -7.01
N ALA A 4 14.81 16.02 -7.23
CA ALA A 4 13.54 15.49 -7.74
C ALA A 4 12.35 15.65 -6.75
N LEU A 5 12.61 15.49 -5.44
CA LEU A 5 11.60 15.65 -4.39
C LEU A 5 11.16 17.12 -4.21
N ARG A 6 12.07 18.07 -4.48
CA ARG A 6 11.75 19.51 -4.43
C ARG A 6 10.93 19.97 -5.64
N MET A 7 11.15 19.37 -6.81
CA MET A 7 10.38 19.70 -8.01
C MET A 7 8.94 19.18 -7.95
N ALA A 8 8.71 18.02 -7.32
CA ALA A 8 7.35 17.50 -7.13
C ALA A 8 6.53 18.35 -6.13
N ALA A 9 7.17 18.87 -5.08
CA ALA A 9 6.53 19.78 -4.14
C ALA A 9 6.24 21.16 -4.76
N ALA A 10 7.17 21.71 -5.57
CA ALA A 10 7.02 23.02 -6.19
C ALA A 10 5.88 23.09 -7.24
N THR A 11 5.47 21.97 -7.83
CA THR A 11 4.31 21.93 -8.74
C THR A 11 2.96 21.80 -8.03
N LEU A 12 2.94 21.64 -6.70
CA LEU A 12 1.72 21.42 -5.91
C LEU A 12 1.18 22.72 -5.28
N GLU A 13 1.97 23.80 -5.23
CA GLU A 13 1.59 25.02 -4.50
C GLU A 13 0.65 25.97 -5.27
N ASP A 14 0.36 25.72 -6.54
CA ASP A 14 -0.42 26.64 -7.40
C ASP A 14 -1.82 26.10 -7.81
N TRP A 15 -2.20 24.92 -7.32
CA TRP A 15 -3.48 24.29 -7.67
C TRP A 15 -4.19 23.82 -6.41
N GLY A 16 -4.99 24.72 -5.81
CA GLY A 16 -5.80 24.39 -4.64
C GLY A 16 -6.69 23.16 -4.90
N PRO A 17 -6.67 22.13 -4.04
CA PRO A 17 -7.57 20.98 -4.19
C PRO A 17 -9.01 21.45 -3.98
N VAL A 18 -9.88 21.16 -4.95
CA VAL A 18 -11.33 21.29 -4.75
C VAL A 18 -11.77 20.06 -3.97
N GLU A 19 -11.94 20.23 -2.66
CA GLU A 19 -12.37 19.19 -1.75
C GLU A 19 -13.91 19.17 -1.68
N HIS A 20 -14.51 18.01 -1.95
CA HIS A 20 -15.93 17.79 -1.74
C HIS A 20 -16.15 16.61 -0.78
N CYS A 21 -16.88 16.88 0.31
CA CYS A 21 -17.39 15.82 1.18
C CYS A 21 -18.62 15.17 0.53
N VAL A 22 -18.65 13.84 0.48
CA VAL A 22 -19.79 13.11 -0.11
C VAL A 22 -20.99 13.17 0.84
N GLY A 23 -22.09 13.77 0.37
CA GLY A 23 -23.34 13.96 1.10
C GLY A 23 -23.25 15.09 2.12
N SER A 24 -23.99 16.19 1.94
CA SER A 24 -23.94 17.40 2.77
C SER A 24 -24.97 17.44 3.92
N GLY A 25 -25.64 16.32 4.21
CA GLY A 25 -26.61 16.25 5.32
C GLY A 25 -25.97 16.41 6.69
N TRP A 26 -26.75 16.63 7.76
CA TRP A 26 -26.28 16.58 9.14
C TRP A 26 -25.79 15.17 9.50
N CYS A 27 -24.57 15.02 10.05
CA CYS A 27 -24.13 13.78 10.67
C CYS A 27 -24.24 13.93 12.19
N PRO A 28 -24.78 12.93 12.91
CA PRO A 28 -24.61 12.86 14.36
C PRO A 28 -23.12 12.64 14.69
N LEU A 29 -22.66 13.18 15.83
CA LEU A 29 -21.28 13.15 16.34
C LEU A 29 -20.65 11.75 16.49
N SER A 30 -21.44 10.68 16.34
CA SER A 30 -21.00 9.29 16.42
C SER A 30 -20.91 8.57 15.06
N ALA A 31 -21.14 9.27 13.95
CA ALA A 31 -21.02 8.67 12.62
C ALA A 31 -19.54 8.51 12.22
N PRO A 32 -19.19 7.46 11.44
CA PRO A 32 -17.84 7.32 10.88
C PRO A 32 -17.47 8.55 10.04
N PRO A 33 -16.17 8.89 9.94
CA PRO A 33 -15.72 10.02 9.13
C PRO A 33 -16.18 9.87 7.68
N ARG A 34 -16.55 11.00 7.06
CA ARG A 34 -16.99 11.00 5.67
C ARG A 34 -15.81 10.80 4.73
N LEU A 35 -16.08 10.15 3.60
CA LEU A 35 -15.13 10.07 2.50
C LEU A 35 -14.93 11.48 1.92
N VAL A 36 -13.68 11.91 1.82
CA VAL A 36 -13.27 13.12 1.11
C VAL A 36 -12.84 12.72 -0.30
N VAL A 37 -13.42 13.36 -1.31
CA VAL A 37 -13.05 13.14 -2.71
C VAL A 37 -12.23 14.34 -3.18
N ALA A 38 -10.95 14.11 -3.43
CA ALA A 38 -10.06 15.09 -4.04
C ALA A 38 -10.01 14.86 -5.56
N ARG A 39 -10.49 15.83 -6.34
CA ARG A 39 -10.41 15.77 -7.80
C ARG A 39 -9.13 16.46 -8.28
N LEU A 40 -8.19 15.67 -8.81
CA LEU A 40 -7.00 16.19 -9.46
C LEU A 40 -7.26 16.45 -10.94
N MET A 41 -6.77 17.57 -11.47
CA MET A 41 -6.87 17.86 -12.90
C MET A 41 -6.02 16.92 -13.76
N ASN A 42 -4.90 16.42 -13.22
CA ASN A 42 -3.96 15.55 -13.92
C ASN A 42 -4.01 14.10 -13.40
N PHE A 43 -4.35 13.16 -14.29
CA PHE A 43 -4.41 11.73 -13.97
C PHE A 43 -3.03 11.16 -13.58
N LYS A 44 -1.93 11.67 -14.17
CA LYS A 44 -0.58 11.21 -13.83
C LYS A 44 -0.21 11.60 -12.41
N GLY A 45 -0.59 12.81 -11.99
CA GLY A 45 -0.36 13.30 -10.63
C GLY A 45 -1.07 12.44 -9.59
N ARG A 46 -2.34 12.10 -9.85
CA ARG A 46 -3.11 11.15 -9.03
C ARG A 46 -2.37 9.82 -8.89
N ASP A 47 -1.91 9.24 -9.99
CA ASP A 47 -1.28 7.92 -9.98
C ASP A 47 0.05 7.91 -9.22
N ILE A 48 0.85 8.98 -9.35
CA ILE A 48 2.09 9.17 -8.57
C ILE A 48 1.79 9.27 -7.07
N ILE A 49 0.78 10.06 -6.68
CA ILE A 49 0.38 10.24 -5.28
C ILE A 49 -0.10 8.91 -4.69
N VAL A 50 -0.96 8.19 -5.40
CA VAL A 50 -1.48 6.88 -4.95
C VAL A 50 -0.35 5.85 -4.86
N GLN A 51 0.60 5.87 -5.78
CA GLN A 51 1.76 4.98 -5.74
C GLN A 51 2.68 5.31 -4.56
N ALA A 52 2.98 6.59 -4.32
CA ALA A 52 3.77 7.03 -3.18
C ALA A 52 3.09 6.66 -1.85
N ALA A 53 1.76 6.85 -1.78
CA ALA A 53 0.94 6.48 -0.62
C ALA A 53 1.07 4.99 -0.28
N ARG A 54 0.99 4.10 -1.28
CA ARG A 54 1.16 2.65 -1.09
C ARG A 54 2.58 2.25 -0.68
N CYS A 55 3.60 3.00 -1.11
CA CYS A 55 4.99 2.73 -0.74
C CYS A 55 5.32 3.18 0.69
N MET A 56 4.62 4.20 1.22
CA MET A 56 4.89 4.78 2.54
C MET A 56 4.11 4.12 3.69
N GLU A 57 3.10 3.29 3.40
CA GLU A 57 2.12 2.73 4.34
C GLU A 57 2.74 2.33 5.70
N PRO A 58 2.19 2.80 6.85
CA PRO A 58 0.96 3.57 7.04
C PRO A 58 1.11 5.10 6.90
N ILE A 59 0.06 5.76 6.40
CA ILE A 59 -0.02 7.23 6.27
C ILE A 59 -0.78 7.80 7.46
N ASN A 60 -0.14 8.66 8.24
CA ASN A 60 -0.75 9.28 9.42
C ASN A 60 -0.97 10.77 9.19
N TYR A 61 -2.16 11.25 9.54
CA TYR A 61 -2.52 12.66 9.60
C TYR A 61 -3.15 12.94 10.96
N ASP A 62 -2.60 13.87 11.72
CA ASP A 62 -3.05 14.23 13.09
C ASP A 62 -3.29 12.99 13.98
N ASN A 63 -2.26 12.15 14.10
CA ASN A 63 -2.28 10.88 14.85
C ASN A 63 -3.34 9.85 14.39
N SER A 64 -4.00 10.09 13.26
CA SER A 64 -5.00 9.19 12.67
C SER A 64 -4.47 8.57 11.39
N CYS A 65 -4.63 7.25 11.25
CA CYS A 65 -4.27 6.56 10.01
C CYS A 65 -5.29 6.89 8.92
N ILE A 66 -4.83 7.41 7.79
CA ILE A 66 -5.67 7.71 6.64
C ILE A 66 -5.38 6.73 5.51
N LEU A 67 -6.43 6.38 4.76
CA LEU A 67 -6.33 5.50 3.59
C LEU A 67 -6.59 6.32 2.33
N LEU A 68 -5.61 6.33 1.42
CA LEU A 68 -5.77 6.94 0.11
C LEU A 68 -6.10 5.86 -0.93
N CYS A 69 -7.32 5.94 -1.47
CA CYS A 69 -7.79 5.05 -2.52
C CYS A 69 -8.14 5.85 -3.77
N PRO A 70 -7.72 5.40 -4.96
CA PRO A 70 -8.23 5.96 -6.21
C PRO A 70 -9.72 5.70 -6.36
N ASP A 71 -10.47 6.71 -6.81
CA ASP A 71 -11.89 6.60 -7.12
C ASP A 71 -12.08 5.94 -8.50
N TYR A 72 -12.81 4.83 -8.53
CA TYR A 72 -13.10 4.06 -9.73
C TYR A 72 -14.59 3.79 -9.82
N THR A 73 -15.11 3.72 -11.04
CA THR A 73 -16.52 3.38 -11.26
C THR A 73 -16.82 1.97 -10.74
N LEU A 74 -18.07 1.77 -10.30
CA LEU A 74 -18.53 0.48 -9.78
C LEU A 74 -18.31 -0.68 -10.77
N MET A 75 -18.43 -0.41 -12.07
CA MET A 75 -18.19 -1.40 -13.13
C MET A 75 -16.75 -1.90 -13.13
N ILE A 76 -15.77 -0.99 -13.00
CA ILE A 76 -14.34 -1.35 -12.93
C ILE A 76 -14.06 -2.13 -11.65
N GLN A 77 -14.61 -1.68 -10.52
CA GLN A 77 -14.44 -2.36 -9.23
C GLN A 77 -14.99 -3.78 -9.25
N ARG A 78 -16.19 -3.99 -9.81
CA ARG A 78 -16.79 -5.32 -10.00
C ARG A 78 -15.90 -6.21 -10.86
N HIS A 79 -15.38 -5.66 -11.95
CA HIS A 79 -14.49 -6.43 -12.82
C HIS A 79 -13.19 -6.82 -12.11
N TRP A 80 -12.61 -5.93 -11.30
CA TRP A 80 -11.44 -6.26 -10.48
C TRP A 80 -11.72 -7.26 -9.37
N ALA A 81 -12.96 -7.31 -8.86
CA ALA A 81 -13.37 -8.31 -7.89
C ALA A 81 -13.35 -9.73 -8.50
N LEU A 82 -13.59 -9.89 -9.80
CA LEU A 82 -13.46 -11.18 -10.50
C LEU A 82 -12.02 -11.73 -10.43
N PHE A 83 -11.03 -10.83 -10.45
CA PHE A 83 -9.62 -11.18 -10.30
C PHE A 83 -9.20 -11.43 -8.83
N LEU A 84 -10.08 -11.23 -7.84
CA LEU A 84 -9.69 -11.31 -6.42
C LEU A 84 -9.22 -12.71 -6.00
N GLY A 85 -9.86 -13.77 -6.51
CA GLY A 85 -9.49 -15.15 -6.18
C GLY A 85 -8.08 -15.52 -6.65
N MET A 86 -7.69 -15.01 -7.81
CA MET A 86 -6.40 -15.28 -8.44
C MET A 86 -5.27 -14.40 -7.91
N LYS A 87 -5.57 -13.22 -7.32
CA LYS A 87 -4.56 -12.39 -6.65
C LYS A 87 -3.79 -13.16 -5.59
N LYS A 88 -4.46 -14.00 -4.79
CA LYS A 88 -3.81 -14.80 -3.75
C LYS A 88 -2.77 -15.77 -4.34
N LYS A 89 -3.10 -16.40 -5.47
CA LYS A 89 -2.16 -17.29 -6.18
C LYS A 89 -1.01 -16.50 -6.81
N LEU A 90 -1.32 -15.36 -7.44
CA LEU A 90 -0.31 -14.52 -8.10
C LEU A 90 0.66 -13.87 -7.11
N GLN A 91 0.19 -13.47 -5.92
CA GLN A 91 1.02 -12.84 -4.90
C GLN A 91 2.17 -13.73 -4.42
N ALA A 92 2.01 -15.05 -4.46
CA ALA A 92 3.05 -15.98 -4.03
C ALA A 92 4.15 -16.18 -5.09
N CYS A 93 3.82 -16.04 -6.38
CA CYS A 93 4.70 -16.46 -7.47
C CYS A 93 5.14 -15.32 -8.39
N PHE A 94 4.40 -14.20 -8.45
CA PHE A 94 4.57 -13.19 -9.51
C PHE A 94 4.33 -11.77 -9.03
N THR A 95 5.01 -10.83 -9.71
CA THR A 95 4.66 -9.42 -9.64
C THR A 95 3.45 -9.17 -10.53
N TYR A 96 2.38 -8.63 -9.97
CA TYR A 96 1.17 -8.29 -10.71
C TYR A 96 0.70 -6.85 -10.44
N SER A 97 -0.10 -6.32 -11.36
CA SER A 97 -0.73 -5.01 -11.22
C SER A 97 -2.08 -4.99 -11.93
N LEU A 98 -3.09 -4.39 -11.31
CA LEU A 98 -4.37 -4.11 -11.95
C LEU A 98 -4.32 -2.72 -12.57
N LEU A 99 -4.60 -2.63 -13.87
CA LEU A 99 -4.63 -1.38 -14.61
C LEU A 99 -6.05 -0.79 -14.61
N PHE A 100 -6.13 0.53 -14.86
CA PHE A 100 -7.39 1.29 -14.89
C PHE A 100 -8.36 0.82 -15.98
N THR A 101 -7.86 0.54 -17.19
CA THR A 101 -8.59 -0.34 -18.10
C THR A 101 -8.55 -1.69 -17.42
N PRO A 102 -9.68 -2.34 -17.10
CA PRO A 102 -9.78 -3.46 -16.14
C PRO A 102 -9.05 -4.71 -16.62
N LYS A 103 -7.72 -4.61 -16.63
CA LYS A 103 -6.75 -5.50 -17.21
C LYS A 103 -5.82 -5.92 -16.10
N LEU A 104 -5.54 -7.21 -16.05
CA LEU A 104 -4.51 -7.73 -15.17
C LEU A 104 -3.18 -7.76 -15.94
N LYS A 105 -2.19 -7.07 -15.39
CA LYS A 105 -0.79 -7.17 -15.82
C LYS A 105 -0.09 -8.16 -14.90
N VAL A 106 0.52 -9.19 -15.46
CA VAL A 106 1.39 -10.12 -14.73
C VAL A 106 2.77 -10.09 -15.37
N THR A 107 3.81 -10.01 -14.54
CA THR A 107 5.20 -10.09 -14.99
C THR A 107 5.80 -11.41 -14.51
N ALA A 108 6.18 -12.25 -15.47
CA ALA A 108 6.73 -13.59 -15.27
C ALA A 108 7.91 -13.80 -16.21
N ASN A 109 9.05 -14.27 -15.70
CA ASN A 109 10.26 -14.56 -16.48
C ASN A 109 10.63 -13.40 -17.44
N HIS A 110 10.66 -12.18 -16.92
CA HIS A 110 10.92 -10.94 -17.66
C HIS A 110 9.92 -10.62 -18.80
N THR A 111 8.87 -11.42 -18.97
CA THR A 111 7.80 -11.19 -19.93
C THR A 111 6.57 -10.61 -19.22
N THR A 112 5.93 -9.65 -19.86
CA THR A 112 4.70 -9.04 -19.34
C THR A 112 3.50 -9.56 -20.12
N TYR A 113 2.54 -10.13 -19.40
CA TYR A 113 1.27 -10.61 -19.93
C TYR A 113 0.14 -9.68 -19.51
N PHE A 114 -0.82 -9.48 -20.41
CA PHE A 114 -2.00 -8.67 -20.17
C PHE A 114 -3.25 -9.52 -20.38
N PHE A 115 -4.10 -9.59 -19.37
CA PHE A 115 -5.35 -10.35 -19.42
C PHE A 115 -6.53 -9.39 -19.31
N MET A 116 -7.45 -9.46 -20.28
CA MET A 116 -8.74 -8.78 -20.20
C MET A 116 -9.72 -9.64 -19.41
N GLU A 117 -9.79 -10.93 -19.74
CA GLU A 117 -10.75 -11.85 -19.16
C GLU A 117 -10.15 -12.65 -18.00
N PRO A 118 -10.93 -12.89 -16.93
CA PRO A 118 -10.47 -13.69 -15.81
C PRO A 118 -10.24 -15.15 -16.17
N ALA A 119 -11.00 -15.70 -17.12
CA ALA A 119 -10.87 -17.10 -17.57
C ALA A 119 -9.50 -17.38 -18.20
N ASP A 120 -9.05 -16.51 -19.11
CA ASP A 120 -7.73 -16.61 -19.73
C ASP A 120 -6.60 -16.55 -18.70
N ALA A 121 -6.74 -15.66 -17.72
CA ALA A 121 -5.75 -15.52 -16.67
C ALA A 121 -5.70 -16.75 -15.74
N TRP A 122 -6.84 -17.37 -15.44
CA TRP A 122 -6.90 -18.62 -14.68
C TRP A 122 -6.24 -19.77 -15.44
N ASN A 123 -6.56 -19.93 -16.72
CA ASN A 123 -5.92 -20.93 -17.57
C ASN A 123 -4.41 -20.76 -17.62
N TRP A 124 -3.93 -19.50 -17.67
CA TRP A 124 -2.50 -19.21 -17.65
C TRP A 124 -1.83 -19.55 -16.30
N VAL A 125 -2.49 -19.27 -15.17
CA VAL A 125 -1.97 -19.59 -13.82
C VAL A 125 -1.92 -21.10 -13.55
N GLU A 126 -2.84 -21.88 -14.13
CA GLU A 126 -2.92 -23.33 -13.93
C GLU A 126 -1.99 -24.13 -14.85
N GLN A 127 -1.40 -23.50 -15.87
CA GLN A 127 -0.48 -24.19 -16.76
C GLN A 127 0.83 -24.54 -16.01
N PRO A 128 1.21 -25.84 -15.96
CA PRO A 128 2.37 -26.32 -15.19
C PRO A 128 3.73 -25.95 -15.79
N TYR A 129 3.77 -25.25 -16.93
CA TYR A 129 5.01 -24.85 -17.60
C TYR A 129 5.71 -23.65 -16.93
N TYR A 130 5.28 -23.23 -15.74
CA TYR A 130 6.01 -22.26 -14.95
C TYR A 130 6.88 -22.98 -13.92
N GLU A 131 8.09 -23.39 -14.33
CA GLU A 131 9.12 -23.70 -13.34
C GLU A 131 9.55 -22.39 -12.66
N PRO A 132 9.59 -22.34 -11.32
CA PRO A 132 10.32 -21.29 -10.63
C PRO A 132 11.79 -21.51 -11.00
N MET A 133 12.28 -20.74 -11.96
CA MET A 133 13.67 -20.82 -12.37
C MET A 133 14.52 -20.36 -11.18
N GLU A 134 15.07 -21.33 -10.46
CA GLU A 134 16.05 -21.09 -9.42
C GLU A 134 17.31 -20.45 -10.04
N SER A 135 17.77 -19.40 -9.36
CA SER A 135 19.15 -18.89 -9.33
C SER A 135 19.58 -17.79 -10.33
N SER A 136 20.38 -16.90 -9.74
CA SER A 136 21.28 -15.89 -10.33
C SER A 136 20.71 -14.51 -10.71
N ASN A 137 20.14 -13.77 -9.74
CA ASN A 137 20.32 -12.31 -9.79
C ASN A 137 20.44 -11.67 -8.39
N PRO A 138 21.66 -11.36 -7.91
CA PRO A 138 21.87 -10.81 -6.57
C PRO A 138 21.54 -9.30 -6.41
N LEU A 139 20.83 -8.65 -7.36
CA LEU A 139 20.68 -7.18 -7.38
C LEU A 139 19.24 -6.63 -7.36
N LEU A 140 18.26 -7.39 -6.87
CA LEU A 140 16.90 -6.85 -6.66
C LEU A 140 16.38 -7.17 -5.24
N GLY A 141 17.22 -6.86 -4.26
CA GLY A 141 16.92 -6.95 -2.83
C GLY A 141 17.06 -5.61 -2.10
N GLN A 142 16.79 -4.48 -2.74
CA GLN A 142 16.82 -3.16 -2.08
C GLN A 142 15.44 -2.53 -2.02
N CYS A 143 14.52 -3.21 -1.34
CA CYS A 143 13.40 -2.59 -0.64
C CYS A 143 13.05 -3.48 0.57
N LEU A 144 14.06 -3.82 1.38
CA LEU A 144 13.85 -4.46 2.67
C LEU A 144 14.46 -3.57 3.76
N THR A 145 13.54 -2.98 4.53
CA THR A 145 13.65 -2.79 5.97
C THR A 145 14.88 -2.02 6.49
N SER A 146 14.82 -0.69 6.51
CA SER A 146 15.54 0.09 7.54
C SER A 146 14.63 0.31 8.75
N ARG A 147 14.25 -0.78 9.44
CA ARG A 147 13.90 -0.71 10.86
C ARG A 147 15.19 -0.92 11.63
N GLN A 148 15.87 0.17 11.98
CA GLN A 148 16.82 0.12 13.09
C GLN A 148 16.00 0.20 14.39
N PRO A 149 16.03 -0.81 15.28
CA PRO A 149 15.74 -0.55 16.67
C PRO A 149 16.89 0.27 17.24
N GLY A 150 16.63 1.56 17.47
CA GLY A 150 17.52 2.44 18.21
C GLY A 150 17.74 1.87 19.60
N SER A 151 18.93 1.29 19.79
CA SER A 151 19.59 1.10 21.07
C SER A 151 19.82 2.47 21.70
N LEU A 152 19.16 2.73 22.82
CA LEU A 152 19.61 3.73 23.80
C LEU A 152 19.86 2.99 25.11
N ALA A 153 21.14 2.76 25.36
CA ALA A 153 21.68 2.44 26.65
C ALA A 153 21.52 3.63 27.61
N GLY A 154 21.32 3.32 28.90
CA GLY A 154 21.44 4.24 30.03
C GLY A 154 20.25 4.10 30.97
N GLY A 155 20.35 3.64 32.21
CA GLY A 155 21.49 3.22 33.02
C GLY A 155 20.99 2.94 34.44
N GLY A 156 21.70 2.07 35.17
CA GLY A 156 21.81 2.07 36.63
C GLY A 156 20.55 1.82 37.47
N ALA A 157 20.44 0.63 38.05
CA ALA A 157 20.47 0.45 39.51
C ALA A 157 20.16 -1.01 39.86
N ALA A 158 21.20 -1.81 39.99
CA ALA A 158 21.14 -3.03 40.79
C ALA A 158 21.26 -2.62 42.27
N VAL A 159 20.24 -2.88 43.07
CA VAL A 159 20.37 -3.01 44.53
C VAL A 159 19.68 -4.32 44.92
N MET A 160 20.51 -5.35 45.07
CA MET A 160 20.22 -6.56 45.84
C MET A 160 20.43 -6.23 47.32
N GLY A 161 19.55 -6.76 48.18
CA GLY A 161 19.88 -7.04 49.58
C GLY A 161 18.79 -6.63 50.57
N GLY A 162 18.17 -7.62 51.22
CA GLY A 162 17.41 -7.38 52.44
C GLY A 162 16.35 -8.44 52.76
N ASP A 163 16.80 -9.62 53.17
CA ASP A 163 16.00 -10.58 53.94
C ASP A 163 15.27 -9.91 55.12
N SER A 164 14.02 -10.31 55.38
CA SER A 164 13.57 -10.83 56.69
C SER A 164 12.05 -10.80 56.87
N GLN A 165 11.50 -12.00 57.01
CA GLN A 165 10.42 -12.43 57.92
C GLN A 165 9.40 -11.41 58.48
N ARG A 166 8.11 -11.76 58.32
CA ARG A 166 7.05 -11.94 59.36
C ARG A 166 5.70 -12.05 58.64
N LEU A 167 5.00 -13.18 58.59
CA LEU A 167 4.28 -13.86 59.68
C LEU A 167 3.45 -12.88 60.53
N ALA A 168 2.16 -12.71 60.20
CA ALA A 168 1.03 -12.90 61.12
C ALA A 168 -0.29 -12.36 60.55
N ARG A 169 -1.30 -13.25 60.55
CA ARG A 169 -2.76 -13.06 60.70
C ARG A 169 -3.55 -12.43 59.56
#